data_AF-A0A5N3ZZ64-F1
#
_entry.id   AF-A0A5N3ZZ64-F1
#
_cell.length_a   1.000
_cell.length_b   1.000
_cell.length_c   1.000
_cell.angle_alpha   90.00
_cell.angle_beta   90.00
_cell.angle_gamma   90.00
#
_symmetry.space_group_name_H-M   'P 1'
#
loop_
_entity.id
_entity.type
_entity.pdbx_description
1 polymer ?
#
loop_
_entity_poly.entity_id
_entity_poly.type
_entity_poly.pdbx_seq_one_letter_code
_entity_poly.pdbx_strand_id
1 'polypeptide(L)'
;MRPILASGYPGYRRSLAQAKKKAAERELRMQSYTALRKQREEFRKRLVDLIVKKDDSMDIGPDEIPTAGEKEILRYYYYIRHGVDTVHVAPLDPKLLDTVLDLIPPKLKKWRELLKQNVNDVKEDYMLAMKKSIVDFLLRDPSFCESIVADFESSARMEVQHEGPTWGPNRRKAKTVLERCLFIVNPCSTQLLDLWYTQFRNFRLIDVDALRKREGPFNLADFQWIVAKQIEGFKGVLINSYYKQVYDIFSLGAKRNKLPKAAFPRRLKKFYNSCATYMTYNLQTLCLKSLYDYMDYITDIK
;
A
#
# COMPACT_ATOMS: atom_id res chain seq x y z
N MET A 1 8.81 -47.63 -24.78
CA MET A 1 9.33 -46.70 -23.74
C MET A 1 8.14 -46.14 -22.97
N ARG A 2 8.02 -46.41 -21.66
CA ARG A 2 6.95 -45.83 -20.82
C ARG A 2 7.45 -44.51 -20.20
N PRO A 3 6.64 -43.44 -20.17
CA PRO A 3 7.06 -42.14 -19.65
C PRO A 3 7.17 -42.19 -18.12
N ILE A 4 8.24 -41.62 -17.59
CA ILE A 4 8.47 -41.48 -16.15
C ILE A 4 7.56 -40.34 -15.65
N LEU A 5 6.53 -40.69 -14.88
CA LEU A 5 5.66 -39.73 -14.20
C LEU A 5 6.48 -38.89 -13.21
N ALA A 6 6.26 -37.56 -13.19
CA ALA A 6 6.94 -36.60 -12.31
C ALA A 6 6.85 -36.96 -10.81
N SER A 7 5.88 -37.79 -10.42
CA SER A 7 5.71 -38.35 -9.07
C SER A 7 6.78 -39.36 -8.63
N GLY A 8 7.64 -39.81 -9.56
CA GLY A 8 8.72 -40.78 -9.31
C GLY A 8 10.07 -40.15 -8.93
N TYR A 9 10.26 -38.84 -9.11
CA TYR A 9 11.50 -38.18 -8.72
C TYR A 9 11.56 -37.94 -7.19
N PRO A 10 12.62 -38.38 -6.48
CA PRO A 10 12.73 -38.22 -5.03
C PRO A 10 12.61 -36.76 -4.55
N GLY A 11 13.05 -35.81 -5.39
CA GLY A 11 12.94 -34.37 -5.13
C GLY A 11 11.51 -33.83 -5.17
N TYR A 12 10.64 -34.37 -6.03
CA TYR A 12 9.25 -33.91 -6.19
C TYR A 12 8.39 -34.32 -4.99
N ARG A 13 8.56 -35.54 -4.47
CA ARG A 13 7.87 -35.99 -3.24
C ARG A 13 8.29 -35.18 -2.01
N ARG A 14 9.58 -34.82 -1.91
CA ARG A 14 10.09 -33.95 -0.84
C ARG A 14 9.56 -32.52 -0.93
N SER A 15 9.45 -31.94 -2.12
CA SER A 15 8.90 -30.57 -2.28
C SER A 15 7.40 -30.52 -1.97
N LEU A 16 6.62 -31.52 -2.38
CA LEU A 16 5.19 -31.64 -2.05
C LEU A 16 4.97 -31.81 -0.54
N ALA A 17 5.80 -32.60 0.13
CA ALA A 17 5.74 -32.75 1.59
C ALA A 17 6.09 -31.45 2.31
N GLN A 18 7.11 -30.71 1.86
CA GLN A 18 7.45 -29.39 2.40
C GLN A 18 6.36 -28.34 2.14
N ALA A 19 5.74 -28.35 0.97
CA ALA A 19 4.64 -27.45 0.65
C ALA A 19 3.40 -27.72 1.52
N LYS A 20 3.04 -28.99 1.72
CA LYS A 20 1.96 -29.39 2.63
C LYS A 20 2.26 -29.03 4.09
N LYS A 21 3.50 -29.21 4.55
CA LYS A 21 3.92 -28.81 5.91
C LYS A 21 3.82 -27.29 6.11
N LYS A 22 4.29 -26.49 5.14
CA LYS A 22 4.16 -25.03 5.18
C LYS A 22 2.72 -24.54 5.12
N ALA A 23 1.85 -25.22 4.39
CA ALA A 23 0.42 -24.90 4.34
C ALA A 23 -0.26 -25.18 5.70
N ALA A 24 0.02 -26.34 6.29
CA ALA A 24 -0.50 -26.70 7.62
C ALA A 24 0.01 -25.76 8.73
N GLU A 25 1.29 -25.35 8.69
CA GLU A 25 1.85 -24.37 9.63
C GLU A 25 1.18 -22.98 9.50
N ARG A 26 0.86 -22.55 8.27
CA ARG A 26 0.12 -21.29 8.04
C ARG A 26 -1.31 -21.36 8.55
N GLU A 27 -1.98 -22.50 8.36
CA GLU A 27 -3.34 -22.71 8.81
C GLU A 27 -3.42 -22.78 10.34
N LEU A 28 -2.48 -23.47 10.99
CA LEU A 28 -2.35 -23.49 12.45
C LEU A 28 -2.05 -22.09 13.03
N ARG A 29 -1.23 -21.30 12.33
CA ARG A 29 -0.92 -19.91 12.72
C ARG A 29 -2.12 -18.97 12.53
N MET A 30 -2.96 -19.22 11.53
CA MET A 30 -4.24 -18.52 11.32
C MET A 30 -5.29 -18.93 12.35
N GLN A 31 -5.38 -20.21 12.72
CA GLN A 31 -6.22 -20.70 13.82
C GLN A 31 -5.75 -20.13 15.17
N SER A 32 -4.44 -20.04 15.39
CA SER A 32 -3.84 -19.32 16.52
C SER A 32 -4.23 -17.84 16.52
N TYR A 33 -4.14 -17.14 15.38
CA TYR A 33 -4.48 -15.71 15.29
C TYR A 33 -5.97 -15.45 15.50
N THR A 34 -6.85 -16.29 14.96
CA THR A 34 -8.30 -16.19 15.12
C THR A 34 -8.74 -16.55 16.55
N ALA A 35 -8.12 -17.55 17.17
CA ALA A 35 -8.31 -17.86 18.59
C ALA A 35 -7.83 -16.72 19.49
N LEU A 36 -6.65 -16.14 19.22
CA LEU A 36 -6.12 -14.99 19.96
C LEU A 36 -7.02 -13.76 19.82
N ARG A 37 -7.61 -13.56 18.64
CA ARG A 37 -8.56 -12.47 18.39
C ARG A 37 -9.88 -12.67 19.15
N LYS A 38 -10.43 -13.90 19.15
CA LYS A 38 -11.62 -14.23 19.95
C LYS A 38 -11.36 -14.04 21.45
N GLN A 39 -10.22 -14.49 21.96
CA GLN A 39 -9.82 -14.26 23.36
C GLN A 39 -9.68 -12.77 23.68
N ARG A 40 -9.12 -11.96 22.77
CA ARG A 40 -9.03 -10.50 22.94
C ARG A 40 -10.40 -9.82 22.90
N GLU A 41 -11.32 -10.26 22.05
CA GLU A 41 -12.68 -9.72 21.97
C GLU A 41 -13.54 -10.13 23.18
N GLU A 42 -13.40 -11.36 23.68
CA GLU A 42 -14.00 -11.84 24.93
C GLU A 42 -13.42 -11.11 26.15
N PHE A 43 -12.11 -10.92 26.20
CA PHE A 43 -11.42 -10.14 27.23
C PHE A 43 -11.90 -8.68 27.23
N ARG A 44 -12.06 -8.07 26.05
CA ARG A 44 -12.58 -6.70 25.93
C ARG A 44 -14.04 -6.60 26.37
N LYS A 45 -14.88 -7.60 26.06
CA LYS A 45 -16.26 -7.67 26.57
C LYS A 45 -16.30 -7.82 28.09
N ARG A 46 -15.50 -8.71 28.66
CA ARG A 46 -15.41 -8.91 30.13
C ARG A 46 -14.91 -7.67 30.86
N LEU A 47 -13.92 -6.97 30.31
CA LEU A 47 -13.44 -5.70 30.86
C LEU A 47 -14.51 -4.60 30.81
N VAL A 48 -15.28 -4.53 29.72
CA VAL A 48 -16.38 -3.57 29.60
C VAL A 48 -17.50 -3.90 30.60
N ASP A 49 -17.87 -5.17 30.75
CA ASP A 49 -18.89 -5.60 31.72
C ASP A 49 -18.46 -5.33 33.18
N LEU A 50 -17.17 -5.51 33.50
CA LEU A 50 -16.62 -5.23 34.83
C LEU A 50 -16.54 -3.72 35.15
N ILE A 51 -16.29 -2.89 34.14
CA ILE A 51 -16.23 -1.43 34.28
C ILE A 51 -17.63 -0.80 34.30
N VAL A 52 -18.61 -1.43 33.64
CA VAL A 52 -20.01 -0.96 33.57
C VAL A 52 -20.81 -1.36 34.82
N LYS A 53 -20.52 -2.50 35.46
CA LYS A 53 -21.16 -2.91 36.74
C LYS A 53 -20.52 -2.25 37.96
N LYS A 54 -20.51 -0.92 38.00
CA LYS A 54 -19.86 -0.17 39.09
C LYS A 54 -20.78 0.26 40.24
N ASP A 55 -21.95 -0.34 40.46
CA ASP A 55 -22.82 0.16 41.55
C ASP A 55 -23.58 -0.84 42.44
N ASP A 56 -23.63 -2.14 42.17
CA ASP A 56 -24.32 -3.06 43.09
C ASP A 56 -23.40 -4.16 43.62
N SER A 57 -23.15 -4.10 44.94
CA SER A 57 -22.67 -5.14 45.85
C SER A 57 -21.70 -6.19 45.24
N MET A 58 -20.41 -6.02 45.52
CA MET A 58 -19.40 -7.05 45.25
C MET A 58 -19.66 -8.30 46.08
N ASP A 59 -20.31 -9.28 45.47
CA ASP A 59 -20.28 -10.68 45.92
C ASP A 59 -19.66 -11.50 44.77
N ILE A 60 -18.33 -11.65 44.83
CA ILE A 60 -17.53 -12.33 43.79
C ILE A 60 -17.37 -13.79 44.22
N GLY A 61 -17.95 -14.70 43.45
CA GLY A 61 -17.83 -16.14 43.66
C GLY A 61 -16.41 -16.68 43.42
N PRO A 62 -16.03 -17.80 44.04
CA PRO A 62 -14.65 -18.29 44.11
C PRO A 62 -14.02 -18.75 42.78
N ASP A 63 -14.79 -18.83 41.69
CA ASP A 63 -14.30 -19.20 40.35
C ASP A 63 -13.94 -17.99 39.44
N GLU A 64 -14.12 -16.76 39.92
CA GLU A 64 -13.84 -15.51 39.19
C GLU A 64 -12.50 -14.88 39.58
N ILE A 65 -11.51 -15.67 39.99
CA ILE A 65 -10.20 -15.11 40.39
C ILE A 65 -9.40 -14.79 39.12
N PRO A 66 -9.15 -13.51 38.78
CA PRO A 66 -8.34 -13.19 37.63
C PRO A 66 -6.93 -13.77 37.84
N THR A 67 -6.37 -14.33 36.77
CA THR A 67 -5.00 -14.85 36.74
C THR A 67 -4.03 -13.76 37.21
N ALA A 68 -2.89 -14.10 37.82
CA ALA A 68 -1.95 -13.11 38.37
C ALA A 68 -1.61 -11.97 37.37
N GLY A 69 -1.37 -12.31 36.11
CA GLY A 69 -1.14 -11.33 35.04
C GLY A 69 -2.37 -10.49 34.64
N GLU A 70 -3.59 -11.02 34.77
CA GLU A 70 -4.83 -10.28 34.49
C GLU A 70 -5.11 -9.23 35.58
N LYS A 71 -4.78 -9.56 36.84
CA LYS A 71 -4.82 -8.58 37.95
C LYS A 71 -3.79 -7.46 37.73
N GLU A 72 -2.60 -7.78 37.23
CA GLU A 72 -1.56 -6.79 36.92
C GLU A 72 -1.98 -5.84 35.79
N ILE A 73 -2.56 -6.37 34.71
CA ILE A 73 -3.06 -5.55 33.60
C ILE A 73 -4.21 -4.65 34.08
N LEU A 74 -5.12 -5.18 34.89
CA LEU A 74 -6.24 -4.39 35.41
C LEU A 74 -5.75 -3.28 36.36
N ARG A 75 -4.77 -3.57 37.21
CA ARG A 75 -4.09 -2.58 38.05
C ARG A 75 -3.40 -1.51 37.19
N TYR A 76 -2.71 -1.90 36.12
CA TYR A 76 -2.07 -0.97 35.19
C TYR A 76 -3.05 0.05 34.60
N TYR A 77 -4.17 -0.41 34.02
CA TYR A 77 -5.20 0.49 33.48
C TYR A 77 -5.89 1.33 34.56
N TYR A 78 -6.08 0.76 35.75
CA TYR A 78 -6.62 1.48 36.91
C TYR A 78 -5.69 2.63 37.34
N TYR A 79 -4.37 2.41 37.40
CA TYR A 79 -3.41 3.45 37.73
C TYR A 79 -3.33 4.56 36.67
N ILE A 80 -3.44 4.22 35.39
CA ILE A 80 -3.50 5.24 34.32
C ILE A 80 -4.75 6.11 34.46
N ARG A 81 -5.90 5.53 34.76
CA ARG A 81 -7.17 6.25 34.80
C ARG A 81 -7.38 7.03 36.11
N HIS A 82 -7.02 6.43 37.25
CA HIS A 82 -7.37 6.91 38.59
C HIS A 82 -6.17 7.13 39.52
N GLY A 83 -5.00 6.57 39.21
CA GLY A 83 -3.83 6.63 40.10
C GLY A 83 -2.96 7.88 39.92
N VAL A 84 -2.97 8.49 38.72
CA VAL A 84 -2.19 9.71 38.43
C VAL A 84 -3.10 10.94 38.52
N ASP A 85 -2.80 11.79 39.50
CA ASP A 85 -3.46 13.07 39.69
C ASP A 85 -3.17 14.01 38.50
N THR A 86 -4.22 14.59 37.94
CA THR A 86 -4.14 15.55 36.83
C THR A 86 -3.49 16.87 37.24
N VAL A 87 -3.39 17.16 38.54
CA VAL A 87 -2.76 18.39 39.06
C VAL A 87 -1.25 18.42 38.77
N HIS A 88 -0.58 17.26 38.74
CA HIS A 88 0.86 17.17 38.51
C HIS A 88 1.23 16.83 37.06
N VAL A 89 0.23 16.64 36.19
CA VAL A 89 0.45 16.38 34.77
C VAL A 89 0.53 17.72 34.05
N ALA A 90 1.66 17.99 33.37
CA ALA A 90 1.82 19.19 32.57
C ALA A 90 0.72 19.25 31.49
N PRO A 91 -0.05 20.36 31.40
CA PRO A 91 -1.05 20.50 30.36
C PRO A 91 -0.40 20.67 28.99
N LEU A 92 -1.15 20.39 27.93
CA LEU A 92 -0.71 20.61 26.55
C LEU A 92 -0.31 22.08 26.34
N ASP A 93 0.92 22.31 25.85
CA ASP A 93 1.42 23.66 25.56
C ASP A 93 0.51 24.37 24.54
N PRO A 94 -0.08 25.53 24.87
CA PRO A 94 -0.92 26.28 23.94
C PRO A 94 -0.18 26.65 22.65
N LYS A 95 1.14 26.90 22.68
CA LYS A 95 1.91 27.24 21.48
C LYS A 95 2.00 26.07 20.50
N LEU A 96 2.12 24.85 21.04
CA LEU A 96 2.13 23.63 20.22
C LEU A 96 0.76 23.43 19.56
N LEU A 97 -0.31 23.66 20.31
CA LEU A 97 -1.67 23.58 19.79
C LEU A 97 -1.89 24.61 18.67
N ASP A 98 -1.44 25.85 18.84
CA ASP A 98 -1.53 26.89 17.81
C ASP A 98 -0.77 26.51 16.54
N THR A 99 0.43 25.95 16.68
CA THR A 99 1.22 25.45 15.54
C THR A 99 0.48 24.36 14.77
N VAL A 100 -0.18 23.44 15.49
CA VAL A 100 -1.01 22.38 14.88
C VAL A 100 -2.22 22.98 14.16
N LEU A 101 -2.88 23.98 14.75
CA LEU A 101 -4.02 24.67 14.15
C LEU A 101 -3.64 25.49 12.92
N ASP A 102 -2.40 25.97 12.82
CA ASP A 102 -1.87 26.70 11.66
C ASP A 102 -1.59 25.80 10.45
N LEU A 103 -1.32 24.51 10.68
CA LEU A 103 -1.21 23.52 9.60
C LEU A 103 -2.55 23.23 8.91
N ILE A 104 -3.68 23.57 9.55
CA ILE A 104 -5.01 23.30 9.01
C ILE A 104 -5.38 24.35 7.95
N PRO A 105 -5.68 23.95 6.71
CA PRO A 105 -6.10 24.88 5.66
C PRO A 105 -7.32 25.73 6.05
N PRO A 106 -7.38 27.01 5.68
CA PRO A 106 -8.46 27.91 6.09
C PRO A 106 -9.85 27.46 5.61
N LYS A 107 -9.92 26.71 4.50
CA LYS A 107 -11.16 26.12 3.97
C LYS A 107 -11.81 25.11 4.91
N LEU A 108 -11.05 24.48 5.79
CA LEU A 108 -11.52 23.50 6.76
C LEU A 108 -11.86 24.14 8.13
N LYS A 109 -11.32 25.33 8.42
CA LYS A 109 -11.61 26.11 9.64
C LYS A 109 -13.07 26.64 9.71
N LYS A 110 -13.87 26.44 8.65
CA LYS A 110 -15.30 26.80 8.62
C LYS A 110 -16.15 25.97 9.60
N TRP A 111 -15.73 24.73 9.90
CA TRP A 111 -16.46 23.83 10.80
C TRP A 111 -16.02 24.01 12.25
N ARG A 112 -16.40 25.14 12.84
CA ARG A 112 -15.90 25.57 14.17
C ARG A 112 -16.24 24.59 15.29
N GLU A 113 -17.41 23.97 15.27
CA GLU A 113 -17.85 23.03 16.31
C GLU A 113 -17.06 21.72 16.27
N LEU A 114 -16.92 21.11 15.09
CA LEU A 114 -16.08 19.92 14.89
C LEU A 114 -14.61 20.21 15.23
N LEU A 115 -14.11 21.40 14.91
CA LEU A 115 -12.75 21.78 15.28
C LEU A 115 -12.57 21.89 16.80
N LYS A 116 -13.56 22.44 17.53
CA LYS A 116 -13.52 22.49 19.00
C LYS A 116 -13.55 21.10 19.62
N GLN A 117 -14.38 20.19 19.09
CA GLN A 117 -14.44 18.79 19.54
C GLN A 117 -13.07 18.11 19.33
N ASN A 118 -12.51 18.19 18.12
CA ASN A 118 -11.19 17.61 17.83
C ASN A 118 -10.08 18.18 18.73
N VAL A 119 -10.12 19.47 19.06
CA VAL A 119 -9.14 20.08 19.97
C VAL A 119 -9.29 19.53 21.38
N ASN A 120 -10.51 19.25 21.84
CA ASN A 120 -10.73 18.60 23.13
C ASN A 120 -10.27 17.15 23.10
N ASP A 121 -10.57 16.40 22.05
CA ASP A 121 -10.11 15.01 21.90
C ASP A 121 -8.58 14.92 21.94
N VAL A 122 -7.88 15.82 21.25
CA VAL A 122 -6.41 15.91 21.27
C VAL A 122 -5.88 16.22 22.67
N LYS A 123 -6.57 17.08 23.44
CA LYS A 123 -6.18 17.38 24.83
C LYS A 123 -6.38 16.17 25.73
N GLU A 124 -7.50 15.45 25.60
CA GLU A 124 -7.77 14.24 26.37
C GLU A 124 -6.76 13.12 26.05
N ASP A 125 -6.47 12.92 24.77
CA ASP A 125 -5.47 11.96 24.30
C ASP A 125 -4.07 12.30 24.82
N TYR A 126 -3.70 13.57 24.79
CA TYR A 126 -2.42 14.03 25.34
C TYR A 126 -2.33 13.73 26.85
N MET A 127 -3.38 14.05 27.60
CA MET A 127 -3.43 13.78 29.04
C MET A 127 -3.34 12.28 29.34
N LEU A 128 -4.06 11.44 28.58
CA LEU A 128 -4.00 9.99 28.73
C LEU A 128 -2.60 9.44 28.41
N ALA A 129 -1.98 9.92 27.32
CA ALA A 129 -0.63 9.55 26.93
C ALA A 129 0.41 9.95 27.98
N MET A 130 0.24 11.12 28.61
CA MET A 130 1.13 11.58 29.66
C MET A 130 1.00 10.74 30.94
N LYS A 131 -0.25 10.48 31.38
CA LYS A 131 -0.50 9.57 32.52
C LYS A 131 0.07 8.19 32.29
N LYS A 132 -0.13 7.65 31.08
CA LYS A 132 0.48 6.38 30.66
C LYS A 132 1.99 6.43 30.73
N SER A 133 2.62 7.48 30.22
CA SER A 133 4.09 7.60 30.20
C SER A 133 4.67 7.66 31.61
N ILE A 134 3.99 8.32 32.55
CA ILE A 134 4.38 8.35 33.97
C ILE A 134 4.28 6.97 34.61
N VAL A 135 3.15 6.27 34.39
CA VAL A 135 2.95 4.91 34.91
C VAL A 135 3.95 3.93 34.28
N ASP A 136 4.17 4.00 32.97
CA ASP A 136 5.17 3.20 32.26
C ASP A 136 6.58 3.48 32.78
N PHE A 137 6.92 4.74 33.07
CA PHE A 137 8.22 5.10 33.65
C PHE A 137 8.40 4.51 35.05
N LEU A 138 7.38 4.59 35.92
CA LEU A 138 7.42 4.08 37.29
C LEU A 138 7.43 2.54 37.35
N LEU A 139 6.76 1.87 36.40
CA LEU A 139 6.67 0.41 36.36
C LEU A 139 7.81 -0.24 35.59
N ARG A 140 8.68 0.53 34.91
CA ARG A 140 9.85 -0.01 34.21
C ARG A 140 10.93 -0.38 35.23
N ASP A 141 11.45 -1.60 35.06
CA ASP A 141 12.61 -2.09 35.80
C ASP A 141 13.86 -1.29 35.37
N PRO A 142 14.62 -0.68 36.30
CA PRO A 142 15.81 0.12 36.01
C PRO A 142 16.85 -0.59 35.14
N SER A 143 16.85 -1.93 35.14
CA SER A 143 17.78 -2.78 34.40
C SER A 143 17.45 -2.90 32.90
N PHE A 144 16.21 -2.59 32.50
CA PHE A 144 15.71 -2.63 31.11
C PHE A 144 15.44 -1.25 30.53
N CYS A 145 15.86 -0.19 31.21
CA CYS A 145 15.92 1.15 30.66
C CYS A 145 17.05 1.22 29.62
N GLU A 146 16.82 0.69 28.42
CA GLU A 146 17.51 1.19 27.24
C GLU A 146 17.34 2.71 27.25
N SER A 147 18.45 3.45 27.29
CA SER A 147 18.36 4.88 27.43
C SER A 147 17.62 5.41 26.20
N ILE A 148 16.46 6.02 26.42
CA ILE A 148 15.70 6.72 25.35
C ILE A 148 16.61 7.74 24.64
N VAL A 149 17.67 8.17 25.34
CA VAL A 149 18.77 9.00 24.86
C VAL A 149 19.60 8.30 23.77
N ALA A 150 19.93 7.01 23.89
CA ALA A 150 20.68 6.27 22.88
C ALA A 150 19.95 6.17 21.53
N ASP A 151 18.63 6.04 21.54
CA ASP A 151 17.80 6.09 20.32
C ASP A 151 17.72 7.51 19.72
N PHE A 152 17.73 8.54 20.57
CA PHE A 152 17.74 9.93 20.14
C PHE A 152 19.07 10.34 19.50
N GLU A 153 20.18 9.78 20.00
CA GLU A 153 21.57 10.00 19.56
C GLU A 153 22.08 8.91 18.59
N SER A 154 21.17 8.24 17.87
CA SER A 154 21.58 7.27 16.85
C SER A 154 22.58 7.88 15.85
N SER A 155 23.55 7.09 15.38
CA SER A 155 24.55 7.50 14.38
C SER A 155 23.92 8.16 13.14
N ALA A 156 22.78 7.65 12.68
CA ALA A 156 22.03 8.21 11.56
C ALA A 156 21.45 9.62 11.83
N ARG A 157 21.11 9.96 13.07
CA ARG A 157 20.62 11.30 13.45
C ARG A 157 21.76 12.30 13.61
N MET A 158 22.92 11.85 14.10
CA MET A 158 24.14 12.66 14.17
C MET A 158 24.60 13.09 12.76
N GLU A 159 24.52 12.20 11.77
CA GLU A 159 24.76 12.55 10.36
C GLU A 159 23.81 13.64 9.86
N VAL A 160 22.49 13.51 10.14
CA VAL A 160 21.49 14.51 9.74
C VAL A 160 21.74 15.88 10.39
N GLN A 161 22.22 15.90 11.64
CA GLN A 161 22.54 17.13 12.35
C GLN A 161 23.83 17.77 11.82
N HIS A 162 24.83 16.97 11.44
CA HIS A 162 26.09 17.41 10.85
C HIS A 162 25.93 17.91 9.40
N GLU A 163 25.03 17.30 8.61
CA GLU A 163 24.78 17.73 7.22
C GLU A 163 23.91 19.00 7.13
N GLY A 164 23.31 19.44 8.24
CA GLY A 164 22.59 20.70 8.36
C GLY A 164 21.41 20.87 7.38
N PRO A 165 20.76 22.05 7.35
CA PRO A 165 19.61 22.32 6.49
C PRO A 165 19.99 22.53 5.00
N THR A 166 21.15 22.03 4.55
CA THR A 166 21.64 22.12 3.17
C THR A 166 20.79 21.30 2.18
N TRP A 167 20.09 20.28 2.69
CA TRP A 167 19.14 19.48 1.92
C TRP A 167 17.91 20.27 1.48
N GLY A 168 17.50 21.33 2.20
CA GLY A 168 16.29 22.08 1.90
C GLY A 168 16.32 22.72 0.50
N PRO A 169 17.38 23.50 0.17
CA PRO A 169 17.59 24.04 -1.18
C PRO A 169 17.78 22.97 -2.24
N ASN A 170 18.57 21.93 -1.98
CA ASN A 170 18.82 20.85 -2.94
C ASN A 170 17.55 20.06 -3.24
N ARG A 171 16.73 19.76 -2.23
CA ARG A 171 15.41 19.14 -2.38
C ARG A 171 14.47 20.02 -3.18
N ARG A 172 14.43 21.33 -2.91
CA ARG A 172 13.60 22.28 -3.69
C ARG A 172 14.03 22.36 -5.16
N LYS A 173 15.34 22.39 -5.42
CA LYS A 173 15.91 22.34 -6.78
C LYS A 173 15.57 21.02 -7.47
N ALA A 174 15.81 19.88 -6.83
CA ALA A 174 15.48 18.55 -7.34
C ALA A 174 13.98 18.41 -7.61
N LYS A 175 13.11 18.85 -6.68
CA LYS A 175 11.66 18.88 -6.87
C LYS A 175 11.26 19.70 -8.09
N THR A 176 11.82 20.89 -8.25
CA THR A 176 11.55 21.75 -9.42
C THR A 176 12.01 21.10 -10.73
N VAL A 177 13.16 20.40 -10.71
CA VAL A 177 13.65 19.64 -11.87
C VAL A 177 12.73 18.48 -12.19
N LEU A 178 12.31 17.72 -11.18
CA LEU A 178 11.37 16.61 -11.33
C LEU A 178 10.03 17.10 -11.87
N GLU A 179 9.44 18.14 -11.30
CA GLU A 179 8.18 18.73 -11.79
C GLU A 179 8.27 19.20 -13.25
N ARG A 180 9.44 19.72 -13.67
CA ARG A 180 9.67 20.19 -15.05
C ARG A 180 10.00 19.08 -16.04
N CYS A 181 10.58 17.98 -15.59
CA CYS A 181 11.10 16.91 -16.47
C CYS A 181 10.25 15.64 -16.46
N LEU A 182 9.55 15.36 -15.37
CA LEU A 182 8.91 14.07 -15.14
C LEU A 182 7.57 13.94 -15.86
N PHE A 183 6.93 15.06 -16.25
CA PHE A 183 5.67 15.13 -17.02
C PHE A 183 4.52 14.19 -16.57
N ILE A 184 4.62 13.57 -15.38
CA ILE A 184 3.63 12.63 -14.82
C ILE A 184 2.28 13.32 -14.60
N VAL A 185 2.28 14.62 -14.32
CA VAL A 185 1.07 15.42 -14.07
C VAL A 185 0.51 16.03 -15.36
N ASN A 186 1.09 15.75 -16.54
CA ASN A 186 0.56 16.31 -17.78
C ASN A 186 -0.76 15.60 -18.16
N PRO A 187 -1.88 16.33 -18.33
CA PRO A 187 -3.15 15.74 -18.74
C PRO A 187 -3.06 14.90 -20.02
N CYS A 188 -2.14 15.21 -20.93
CA CYS A 188 -1.94 14.45 -22.16
C CYS A 188 -1.33 13.06 -21.93
N SER A 189 -0.37 12.93 -20.99
CA SER A 189 0.20 11.61 -20.65
C SER A 189 -0.81 10.76 -19.88
N THR A 190 -1.64 11.37 -19.04
CA THR A 190 -2.76 10.69 -18.38
C THR A 190 -3.80 10.19 -19.39
N GLN A 191 -4.20 11.02 -20.37
CA GLN A 191 -5.16 10.62 -21.41
C GLN A 191 -4.59 9.51 -22.32
N LEU A 192 -3.30 9.56 -22.64
CA LEU A 192 -2.63 8.49 -23.38
C LEU A 192 -2.70 7.15 -22.63
N LEU A 193 -2.42 7.16 -21.33
CA LEU A 193 -2.49 5.97 -20.50
C LEU A 193 -3.94 5.48 -20.36
N ASP A 194 -4.89 6.38 -20.15
CA ASP A 194 -6.31 6.06 -20.03
C ASP A 194 -6.86 5.40 -21.32
N LEU A 195 -6.52 5.96 -22.49
CA LEU A 195 -6.85 5.36 -23.78
C LEU A 195 -6.30 3.94 -23.90
N TRP A 196 -5.05 3.72 -23.48
CA TRP A 196 -4.45 2.39 -23.52
C TRP A 196 -5.19 1.40 -22.62
N TYR A 197 -5.46 1.79 -21.37
CA TYR A 197 -6.08 0.90 -20.39
C TYR A 197 -7.57 0.63 -20.66
N THR A 198 -8.28 1.55 -21.29
CA THR A 198 -9.70 1.41 -21.62
C THR A 198 -9.92 0.62 -22.91
N GLN A 199 -9.18 0.93 -23.98
CA GLN A 199 -9.46 0.36 -25.31
C GLN A 199 -8.51 -0.77 -25.71
N PHE A 200 -7.25 -0.75 -25.28
CA PHE A 200 -6.21 -1.67 -25.78
C PHE A 200 -5.69 -2.67 -24.74
N ARG A 201 -6.16 -2.60 -23.48
CA ARG A 201 -5.71 -3.48 -22.39
C ARG A 201 -5.90 -4.97 -22.67
N ASN A 202 -7.02 -5.32 -23.29
CA ASN A 202 -7.40 -6.71 -23.58
C ASN A 202 -7.02 -7.13 -25.00
N PHE A 203 -6.44 -6.22 -25.79
CA PHE A 203 -6.00 -6.53 -27.14
C PHE A 203 -4.73 -7.40 -27.08
N ARG A 204 -4.69 -8.46 -27.89
CA ARG A 204 -3.61 -9.45 -27.92
C ARG A 204 -3.14 -9.68 -29.36
N LEU A 205 -1.88 -10.06 -29.53
CA LEU A 205 -1.30 -10.37 -30.84
C LEU A 205 -1.91 -11.61 -31.47
N ILE A 206 -2.24 -12.59 -30.64
CA ILE A 206 -2.81 -13.88 -31.04
C ILE A 206 -4.15 -14.00 -30.33
N ASP A 207 -5.21 -14.21 -31.10
CA ASP A 207 -6.54 -14.48 -30.55
C ASP A 207 -6.66 -15.98 -30.26
N VAL A 208 -6.40 -16.33 -29.00
CA VAL A 208 -6.43 -17.71 -28.51
C VAL A 208 -7.85 -18.29 -28.58
N ASP A 209 -8.89 -17.47 -28.42
CA ASP A 209 -10.29 -17.93 -28.51
C ASP A 209 -10.64 -18.32 -29.95
N ALA A 210 -10.12 -17.59 -30.94
CA ALA A 210 -10.28 -17.96 -32.35
C ALA A 210 -9.55 -19.27 -32.70
N LEU A 211 -8.41 -19.55 -32.05
CA LEU A 211 -7.69 -20.81 -32.22
C LEU A 211 -8.43 -21.98 -31.53
N ARG A 212 -8.99 -21.77 -30.34
CA ARG A 212 -9.73 -22.78 -29.57
C ARG A 212 -11.06 -23.19 -30.21
N LYS A 213 -11.72 -22.28 -30.93
CA LYS A 213 -13.01 -22.53 -31.61
C LYS A 213 -12.88 -23.44 -32.83
N ARG A 214 -11.68 -23.66 -33.35
CA ARG A 214 -11.48 -24.52 -34.52
C ARG A 214 -11.41 -25.98 -34.05
N GLU A 215 -12.41 -26.77 -34.40
CA GLU A 215 -12.41 -28.21 -34.12
C GLU A 215 -11.48 -28.92 -35.12
N GLY A 216 -10.38 -29.51 -34.61
CA GLY A 216 -9.48 -30.38 -35.37
C GLY A 216 -7.99 -30.04 -35.24
N PRO A 217 -7.10 -30.96 -35.62
CA PRO A 217 -5.65 -30.72 -35.59
C PRO A 217 -5.27 -29.68 -36.64
N PHE A 218 -4.41 -28.74 -36.25
CA PHE A 218 -3.87 -27.76 -37.19
C PHE A 218 -2.77 -28.39 -38.06
N ASN A 219 -2.84 -28.15 -39.37
CA ASN A 219 -1.66 -28.28 -40.22
C ASN A 219 -0.70 -27.13 -39.91
N LEU A 220 0.60 -27.39 -39.87
CA LEU A 220 1.62 -26.40 -39.48
C LEU A 220 1.61 -25.17 -40.39
N ALA A 221 1.45 -25.38 -41.70
CA ALA A 221 1.40 -24.29 -42.68
C ALA A 221 0.16 -23.41 -42.49
N ASP A 222 -1.00 -24.04 -42.25
CA ASP A 222 -2.26 -23.32 -42.04
C ASP A 222 -2.22 -22.54 -40.71
N PHE A 223 -1.63 -23.11 -39.67
CA PHE A 223 -1.44 -22.43 -38.39
C PHE A 223 -0.52 -21.20 -38.52
N GLN A 224 0.64 -21.35 -39.18
CA GLN A 224 1.55 -20.24 -39.43
C GLN A 224 0.86 -19.12 -40.22
N TRP A 225 0.05 -19.46 -41.23
CA TRP A 225 -0.70 -18.48 -41.99
C TRP A 225 -1.77 -17.77 -41.16
N ILE A 226 -2.53 -18.49 -40.32
CA ILE A 226 -3.54 -17.91 -39.43
C ILE A 226 -2.90 -16.94 -38.45
N VAL A 227 -1.80 -17.34 -37.79
CA VAL A 227 -1.08 -16.50 -36.83
C VAL A 227 -0.49 -15.27 -37.54
N ALA A 228 0.13 -15.43 -38.70
CA ALA A 228 0.65 -14.31 -39.49
C ALA A 228 -0.46 -13.32 -39.88
N LYS A 229 -1.63 -13.84 -40.28
CA LYS A 229 -2.81 -13.02 -40.62
C LYS A 229 -3.36 -12.28 -39.41
N GLN A 230 -3.42 -12.91 -38.24
CA GLN A 230 -3.84 -12.26 -36.99
C GLN A 230 -2.87 -11.14 -36.60
N ILE A 231 -1.55 -11.38 -36.71
CA ILE A 231 -0.51 -10.39 -36.43
C ILE A 231 -0.62 -9.18 -37.38
N GLU A 232 -0.81 -9.40 -38.68
CA GLU A 232 -0.94 -8.27 -39.62
C GLU A 232 -2.26 -7.50 -39.40
N GLY A 233 -3.36 -8.19 -39.08
CA GLY A 233 -4.61 -7.56 -38.68
C GLY A 233 -4.46 -6.70 -37.42
N PHE A 234 -3.76 -7.21 -36.41
CA PHE A 234 -3.43 -6.48 -35.19
C PHE A 234 -2.60 -5.23 -35.48
N LYS A 235 -1.56 -5.37 -36.30
CA LYS A 235 -0.69 -4.25 -36.71
C LYS A 235 -1.49 -3.18 -37.45
N GLY A 236 -2.44 -3.58 -38.28
CA GLY A 236 -3.39 -2.67 -38.94
C GLY A 236 -4.22 -1.87 -37.93
N VAL A 237 -4.79 -2.52 -36.90
CA VAL A 237 -5.54 -1.83 -35.83
C VAL A 237 -4.66 -0.88 -35.03
N LEU A 238 -3.42 -1.28 -34.73
CA LEU A 238 -2.48 -0.43 -33.99
C LEU A 238 -2.11 0.84 -34.78
N ILE A 239 -1.87 0.74 -36.08
CA ILE A 239 -1.54 1.90 -36.91
C ILE A 239 -2.78 2.76 -37.19
N ASN A 240 -3.90 2.16 -37.55
CA ASN A 240 -5.07 2.92 -38.01
C ASN A 240 -5.92 3.47 -36.88
N SER A 241 -5.99 2.77 -35.74
CA SER A 241 -6.80 3.18 -34.59
C SER A 241 -5.93 3.78 -33.48
N TYR A 242 -4.97 3.01 -32.94
CA TYR A 242 -4.20 3.48 -31.78
C TYR A 242 -3.35 4.70 -32.12
N TYR A 243 -2.51 4.65 -33.18
CA TYR A 243 -1.66 5.78 -33.55
C TYR A 243 -2.47 7.03 -33.93
N LYS A 244 -3.60 6.85 -34.63
CA LYS A 244 -4.51 7.95 -34.97
C LYS A 244 -5.09 8.62 -33.73
N GLN A 245 -5.62 7.85 -32.78
CA GLN A 245 -6.19 8.41 -31.56
C GLN A 245 -5.11 9.06 -30.66
N VAL A 246 -3.90 8.50 -30.65
CA VAL A 246 -2.75 9.11 -29.97
C VAL A 246 -2.42 10.47 -30.60
N TYR A 247 -2.40 10.56 -31.93
CA TYR A 247 -2.23 11.82 -32.65
C TYR A 247 -3.33 12.84 -32.32
N ASP A 248 -4.59 12.39 -32.23
CA ASP A 248 -5.72 13.25 -31.88
C ASP A 248 -5.61 13.81 -30.45
N ILE A 249 -5.16 12.99 -29.47
CA ILE A 249 -4.91 13.43 -28.09
C ILE A 249 -3.83 14.52 -28.05
N PHE A 250 -2.72 14.32 -28.77
CA PHE A 250 -1.65 15.31 -28.83
C PHE A 250 -2.09 16.59 -29.56
N SER A 251 -2.87 16.46 -30.63
CA SER A 251 -3.41 17.60 -31.39
C SER A 251 -4.40 18.42 -30.57
N LEU A 252 -5.28 17.77 -29.81
CA LEU A 252 -6.20 18.43 -28.88
C LEU A 252 -5.46 19.07 -27.70
N GLY A 253 -4.43 18.40 -27.19
CA GLY A 253 -3.53 18.90 -26.15
C GLY A 253 -2.75 20.15 -26.59
N ALA A 254 -2.33 20.20 -27.85
CA ALA A 254 -1.69 21.36 -28.47
C ALA A 254 -2.67 22.54 -28.56
N LYS A 255 -3.89 22.31 -29.05
CA LYS A 255 -4.94 23.35 -29.14
C LYS A 255 -5.34 23.92 -27.78
N ARG A 256 -5.26 23.11 -26.71
CA ARG A 256 -5.61 23.53 -25.34
C ARG A 256 -4.46 24.13 -24.53
N ASN A 257 -3.29 24.39 -25.14
CA ASN A 257 -2.09 24.90 -24.44
C ASN A 257 -1.63 24.02 -23.26
N LYS A 258 -1.97 22.73 -23.25
CA LYS A 258 -1.59 21.77 -22.19
C LYS A 258 -0.23 21.12 -22.46
N LEU A 259 0.33 21.34 -23.65
CA LEU A 259 1.69 20.95 -23.99
C LEU A 259 2.69 22.01 -23.53
N PRO A 260 3.96 21.62 -23.23
CA PRO A 260 5.03 22.59 -23.02
C PRO A 260 5.10 23.55 -24.22
N LYS A 261 5.12 24.86 -23.96
CA LYS A 261 5.11 25.90 -24.99
C LYS A 261 6.11 25.55 -26.11
N ALA A 262 5.67 25.66 -27.37
CA ALA A 262 6.49 25.42 -28.56
C ALA A 262 7.79 26.25 -28.59
N ALA A 263 7.84 27.33 -27.81
CA ALA A 263 9.03 28.14 -27.53
C ALA A 263 10.21 27.37 -26.88
N PHE A 264 9.99 26.18 -26.30
CA PHE A 264 11.06 25.38 -25.67
C PHE A 264 11.23 24.01 -26.34
N PRO A 265 11.92 23.93 -27.51
CA PRO A 265 12.05 22.69 -28.28
C PRO A 265 12.73 21.56 -27.50
N ARG A 266 13.68 21.89 -26.61
CA ARG A 266 14.35 20.91 -25.73
C ARG A 266 13.38 20.27 -24.73
N ARG A 267 12.40 21.02 -24.22
CA ARG A 267 11.39 20.48 -23.29
C ARG A 267 10.35 19.65 -24.04
N LEU A 268 9.96 20.09 -25.23
CA LEU A 268 9.06 19.35 -26.10
C LEU A 268 9.66 17.99 -26.50
N LYS A 269 10.95 17.94 -26.85
CA LYS A 269 11.66 16.68 -27.12
C LYS A 269 11.66 15.75 -25.91
N LYS A 270 11.95 16.26 -24.71
CA LYS A 270 11.89 15.47 -23.47
C LYS A 270 10.48 14.92 -23.18
N PHE A 271 9.45 15.72 -23.46
CA PHE A 271 8.05 15.30 -23.33
C PHE A 271 7.70 14.17 -24.31
N TYR A 272 8.04 14.33 -25.59
CA TYR A 272 7.80 13.26 -26.57
C TYR A 272 8.62 12.00 -26.27
N ASN A 273 9.85 12.13 -25.76
CA ASN A 273 10.62 10.99 -25.27
C ASN A 273 9.90 10.27 -24.12
N SER A 274 9.31 11.00 -23.16
CA SER A 274 8.53 10.38 -22.08
C SER A 274 7.28 9.67 -22.60
N CYS A 275 6.58 10.27 -23.57
CA CYS A 275 5.44 9.64 -24.23
C CYS A 275 5.85 8.39 -25.01
N ALA A 276 6.99 8.45 -25.71
CA ALA A 276 7.56 7.31 -26.40
C ALA A 276 7.90 6.18 -25.42
N THR A 277 8.45 6.47 -24.25
CA THR A 277 8.70 5.43 -23.23
C THR A 277 7.41 4.78 -22.75
N TYR A 278 6.32 5.54 -22.57
CA TYR A 278 5.01 4.96 -22.24
C TYR A 278 4.47 4.07 -23.37
N MET A 279 4.51 4.55 -24.60
CA MET A 279 4.06 3.78 -25.77
C MET A 279 4.86 2.49 -25.94
N THR A 280 6.18 2.55 -25.80
CA THR A 280 7.06 1.38 -25.87
C THR A 280 6.76 0.40 -24.75
N TYR A 281 6.62 0.86 -23.50
CA TYR A 281 6.29 0.00 -22.37
C TYR A 281 4.94 -0.71 -22.55
N ASN A 282 3.94 0.02 -23.03
CA ASN A 282 2.62 -0.50 -23.33
C ASN A 282 2.68 -1.64 -24.38
N LEU A 283 3.40 -1.43 -25.48
CA LEU A 283 3.59 -2.44 -26.51
C LEU A 283 4.36 -3.66 -25.99
N GLN A 284 5.44 -3.45 -25.24
CA GLN A 284 6.21 -4.55 -24.63
C GLN A 284 5.35 -5.39 -23.69
N THR A 285 4.55 -4.74 -22.84
CA THR A 285 3.64 -5.42 -21.92
C THR A 285 2.57 -6.22 -22.67
N LEU A 286 2.07 -5.70 -23.80
CA LEU A 286 1.12 -6.41 -24.64
C LEU A 286 1.75 -7.65 -25.29
N CYS A 287 2.98 -7.52 -25.82
CA CYS A 287 3.70 -8.66 -26.39
C CYS A 287 3.92 -9.75 -25.33
N LEU A 288 4.36 -9.38 -24.14
CA LEU A 288 4.55 -10.32 -23.03
C LEU A 288 3.24 -11.02 -22.65
N LYS A 289 2.15 -10.29 -22.49
CA LYS A 289 0.83 -10.88 -22.17
C LYS A 289 0.34 -11.81 -23.28
N SER A 290 0.53 -11.44 -24.54
CA SER A 290 0.17 -12.30 -25.67
C SER A 290 1.00 -13.58 -25.72
N LEU A 291 2.28 -13.51 -25.34
CA LEU A 291 3.13 -14.70 -25.21
C LEU A 291 2.69 -15.59 -24.05
N TYR A 292 2.31 -15.01 -22.90
CA TYR A 292 1.76 -15.78 -21.78
C TYR A 292 0.46 -16.47 -22.17
N ASP A 293 -0.49 -15.75 -22.78
CA ASP A 293 -1.75 -16.33 -23.23
C ASP A 293 -1.53 -17.47 -24.26
N TYR A 294 -0.52 -17.33 -25.13
CA TYR A 294 -0.14 -18.39 -26.07
C TYR A 294 0.55 -19.58 -25.39
N MET A 295 1.42 -19.34 -24.40
CA MET A 295 2.02 -20.43 -23.62
C MET A 295 0.97 -21.17 -22.80
N ASP A 296 0.01 -20.45 -22.22
CA ASP A 296 -1.11 -21.05 -21.52
C ASP A 296 -1.93 -21.91 -22.50
N TYR A 297 -2.21 -21.44 -23.72
CA TYR A 297 -2.87 -22.25 -24.75
C TYR A 297 -2.11 -23.55 -25.10
N ILE A 298 -0.79 -23.49 -25.27
CA ILE A 298 0.02 -24.70 -25.56
C ILE A 298 0.08 -25.64 -24.35
N THR A 299 0.08 -25.10 -23.14
CA THR A 299 0.23 -25.89 -21.91
C THR A 299 -1.10 -26.38 -21.33
N ASP A 300 -2.24 -25.79 -21.73
CA ASP A 300 -3.61 -26.20 -21.41
C ASP A 300 -4.09 -27.36 -22.32
N ILE A 301 -3.16 -28.22 -22.75
CA ILE A 301 -3.49 -29.54 -23.30
C ILE A 301 -3.95 -30.42 -22.14
N LYS A 302 -5.27 -30.47 -21.95
CA LYS A 302 -5.98 -31.57 -21.28
C LYS A 302 -6.79 -32.34 -22.30
#